data_AF-A0AAV4XBM6-F1
#
_entry.id   AF-A0AAV4XBM6-F1
#
_cell.length_a   1.000
_cell.length_b   1.000
_cell.length_c   1.000
_cell.angle_alpha   90.00
_cell.angle_beta   90.00
_cell.angle_gamma   90.00
#
_symmetry.space_group_name_H-M   'P 1'
#
loop_
_entity.id
_entity.type
_entity.pdbx_description
1 polymer ?
#
loop_
_entity_poly.entity_id
_entity_poly.type
_entity_poly.pdbx_seq_one_letter_code
_entity_poly.pdbx_strand_id
1 'polypeptide(L)'
;MTFNVPSQEILIKESVTLQVDAVIYYRVFNAIASVVNKDKNSTHFAGFFLNETTQEWGIKVEKVEIKDVRLPESLQKAMAAEAEATRASNAKVITANGEKKGFKGVKKEAAEIISECPVALQLRHFPVVSSLKTEQQQQQQQGEQEEKKLRKFSIPFGRS
;
A
#
# COMPACT_ATOMS: atom_id res chain seq x y z
N MET A 1 37.60 -14.57 -0.11
CA MET A 1 37.52 -14.50 -1.58
C MET A 1 36.07 -14.60 -1.99
N THR A 2 35.72 -14.03 -3.14
CA THR A 2 34.34 -14.04 -3.65
C THR A 2 34.27 -14.91 -4.89
N PHE A 3 33.18 -15.66 -5.03
CA PHE A 3 32.86 -16.44 -6.21
C PHE A 3 31.48 -16.04 -6.72
N ASN A 4 31.39 -15.68 -7.99
CA ASN A 4 30.12 -15.34 -8.62
C ASN A 4 29.46 -16.61 -9.16
N VAL A 5 28.24 -16.89 -8.72
CA VAL A 5 27.45 -18.00 -9.23
C VAL A 5 26.70 -17.52 -10.47
N PRO A 6 26.82 -18.20 -11.63
CA PRO A 6 26.06 -17.83 -12.82
C PRO A 6 24.56 -17.94 -12.56
N SER A 7 23.76 -17.16 -13.31
CA SER A 7 22.31 -17.20 -13.22
C SER A 7 21.77 -18.59 -13.51
N GLN A 8 20.88 -19.10 -12.67
CA GLN A 8 20.26 -20.41 -12.87
C GLN A 8 18.75 -20.30 -12.92
N GLU A 9 18.13 -21.03 -13.85
CA GLU A 9 16.68 -21.16 -13.96
C GLU A 9 16.16 -22.25 -13.03
N ILE A 10 15.22 -21.89 -12.16
CA ILE A 10 14.64 -22.76 -11.14
C ILE A 10 13.13 -22.78 -11.33
N LEU A 11 12.56 -23.98 -11.41
CA LEU A 11 11.12 -24.18 -11.35
C LEU A 11 10.67 -24.25 -9.89
N ILE A 12 9.85 -23.30 -9.48
CA ILE A 12 9.20 -23.29 -8.17
C ILE A 12 7.86 -24.01 -8.28
N LYS A 13 7.41 -24.55 -7.13
CA LYS A 13 6.05 -25.09 -6.95
C LYS A 13 5.04 -24.11 -7.55
N GLU A 14 4.15 -24.63 -8.40
CA GLU A 14 3.23 -23.89 -9.30
C GLU A 14 3.73 -23.57 -10.72
N SER A 15 4.75 -24.29 -11.22
CA SER A 15 5.22 -24.20 -12.62
C SER A 15 5.77 -22.82 -12.99
N VAL A 16 6.33 -22.10 -12.03
CA VAL A 16 6.93 -20.77 -12.24
C VAL A 16 8.44 -20.90 -12.37
N THR A 17 9.00 -20.40 -13.48
CA THR A 17 10.44 -20.31 -13.70
C THR A 17 11.00 -19.02 -13.11
N LEU A 18 11.99 -19.10 -12.22
CA LEU A 18 12.76 -17.95 -11.73
C LEU A 18 14.21 -18.03 -12.18
N GLN A 19 14.84 -16.90 -12.49
CA GLN A 19 16.28 -16.79 -12.64
C GLN A 19 16.88 -16.24 -11.35
N VAL A 20 17.90 -16.91 -10.80
CA VAL A 20 18.55 -16.51 -9.54
C VAL A 20 20.04 -16.33 -9.73
N ASP A 21 20.54 -15.16 -9.30
CA ASP A 21 21.97 -14.83 -9.24
C ASP A 21 22.46 -14.83 -7.79
N ALA A 22 23.69 -15.29 -7.53
CA ALA A 22 24.25 -15.30 -6.18
C ALA A 22 25.78 -15.07 -6.14
N VAL A 23 26.27 -14.56 -5.02
CA VAL A 23 27.69 -14.41 -4.72
C VAL A 23 28.02 -15.16 -3.44
N ILE A 24 29.08 -15.95 -3.48
CA ILE A 24 29.56 -16.75 -2.34
C ILE A 24 30.82 -16.12 -1.79
N TYR A 25 30.83 -15.86 -0.49
CA TYR A 25 32.01 -15.44 0.27
C TYR A 25 32.59 -16.66 0.96
N TYR A 26 33.85 -16.97 0.66
CA TYR A 26 34.54 -18.13 1.22
C TYR A 26 35.97 -17.80 1.61
N ARG A 27 36.49 -18.58 2.56
CA ARG A 27 37.91 -18.60 2.91
C ARG A 27 38.47 -20.01 2.80
N VAL A 28 39.71 -20.12 2.35
CA VAL A 28 40.45 -21.39 2.39
C VAL A 28 41.00 -21.57 3.80
N PHE A 29 40.69 -22.70 4.42
CA PHE A 29 41.23 -23.07 5.72
C PHE A 29 42.38 -24.08 5.57
N ASN A 30 42.28 -25.01 4.62
CA ASN A 30 43.33 -25.99 4.31
C ASN A 30 43.70 -25.95 2.82
N ALA A 31 44.92 -25.47 2.54
CA ALA A 31 45.41 -25.30 1.18
C ALA A 31 45.70 -26.65 0.47
N ILE A 32 46.10 -27.69 1.20
CA ILE A 32 46.43 -28.99 0.63
C ILE A 32 45.15 -29.71 0.17
N ALA A 33 44.11 -29.70 1.01
CA ALA A 33 42.81 -30.30 0.67
C ALA A 33 42.12 -29.59 -0.51
N SER A 34 42.30 -28.27 -0.63
CA SER A 34 41.72 -27.44 -1.71
C SER A 34 42.26 -27.76 -3.10
N VAL A 35 43.51 -28.22 -3.20
CA VAL A 35 44.13 -28.55 -4.50
C VAL A 35 43.81 -29.98 -4.95
N VAL A 36 43.64 -30.92 -4.02
CA VAL A 36 43.50 -32.35 -4.33
C VAL A 36 42.07 -32.76 -4.70
N ASN A 37 41.05 -32.10 -4.14
CA ASN A 37 39.65 -32.53 -4.26
C ASN A 37 38.83 -31.77 -5.33
N LYS A 38 39.49 -31.10 -6.28
CA LYS A 38 38.86 -30.12 -7.19
C LYS A 38 37.85 -30.70 -8.20
N ASP A 39 37.82 -32.02 -8.40
CA ASP A 39 37.12 -32.67 -9.52
C ASP A 39 35.75 -33.31 -9.17
N LYS A 40 35.20 -33.04 -7.98
CA LYS A 40 33.90 -33.59 -7.58
C LYS A 40 32.76 -32.66 -8.03
N ASN A 41 32.00 -33.10 -9.02
CA ASN A 41 30.95 -32.33 -9.68
C ASN A 41 29.67 -32.28 -8.82
N SER A 42 29.52 -31.23 -8.00
CA SER A 42 28.30 -31.01 -7.19
C SER A 42 27.42 -29.92 -7.79
N THR A 43 26.24 -30.30 -8.28
CA THR A 43 25.19 -29.41 -8.82
C THR A 43 24.10 -29.14 -7.79
N HIS A 44 23.88 -27.85 -7.42
CA HIS A 44 22.72 -27.24 -6.69
C HIS A 44 22.35 -27.88 -5.32
N PHE A 45 21.75 -27.28 -4.27
CA PHE A 45 21.08 -26.00 -3.96
C PHE A 45 21.16 -25.74 -2.44
N ALA A 46 21.15 -24.45 -2.07
CA ALA A 46 21.09 -23.87 -0.73
C ALA A 46 22.36 -23.87 0.16
N GLY A 47 22.69 -22.67 0.68
CA GLY A 47 23.91 -22.36 1.44
C GLY A 47 24.12 -23.13 2.75
N PHE A 48 23.11 -23.83 3.27
CA PHE A 48 23.27 -24.71 4.43
C PHE A 48 23.94 -26.05 4.04
N PHE A 49 23.60 -26.61 2.87
CA PHE A 49 24.22 -27.83 2.33
C PHE A 49 25.63 -27.59 1.78
N LEU A 50 25.92 -26.36 1.30
CA LEU A 50 27.24 -26.04 0.75
C LEU A 50 28.35 -26.16 1.80
N ASN A 51 28.09 -25.81 3.07
CA ASN A 51 29.12 -25.82 4.11
C ASN A 51 29.63 -27.23 4.42
N GLU A 52 28.74 -28.23 4.48
CA GLU A 52 29.13 -29.60 4.82
C GLU A 52 30.04 -30.22 3.76
N THR A 53 29.71 -30.03 2.47
CA THR A 53 30.53 -30.55 1.36
C THR A 53 31.81 -29.73 1.13
N THR A 54 31.77 -28.41 1.31
CA THR A 54 32.94 -27.55 1.06
C THR A 54 34.03 -27.70 2.12
N GLN A 55 33.68 -28.13 3.34
CA GLN A 55 34.66 -28.41 4.39
C GLN A 55 35.61 -29.56 4.02
N GLU A 56 35.13 -30.60 3.33
CA GLU A 56 35.96 -31.69 2.82
C GLU A 56 36.96 -31.24 1.74
N TRP A 57 36.69 -30.09 1.10
CA TRP A 57 37.59 -29.44 0.14
C TRP A 57 38.49 -28.39 0.79
N GLY A 58 38.48 -28.27 2.12
CA GLY A 58 39.28 -27.28 2.85
C GLY A 58 38.82 -25.83 2.65
N ILE A 59 37.59 -25.63 2.15
CA ILE A 59 36.97 -24.33 1.90
C ILE A 59 35.84 -24.13 2.92
N LYS A 60 35.83 -22.98 3.59
CA LYS A 60 34.74 -22.59 4.48
C LYS A 60 33.92 -21.49 3.82
N VAL A 61 32.64 -21.74 3.59
CA VAL A 61 31.68 -20.73 3.15
C VAL A 61 31.29 -19.87 4.35
N GLU A 62 31.53 -18.57 4.26
CA GLU A 62 31.21 -17.61 5.33
C GLU A 62 29.79 -17.03 5.16
N LYS A 63 29.43 -16.71 3.91
CA LYS A 63 28.14 -16.10 3.58
C LYS A 63 27.76 -16.39 2.14
N VAL A 64 26.47 -16.58 1.89
CA VAL A 64 25.89 -16.58 0.55
C VAL A 64 24.95 -15.39 0.45
N GLU A 65 25.18 -14.52 -0.54
CA GLU A 65 24.32 -13.37 -0.83
C GLU A 65 23.60 -13.63 -2.16
N ILE A 66 22.27 -13.55 -2.16
CA ILE A 66 21.48 -13.54 -3.40
C ILE A 66 21.57 -12.14 -3.98
N LYS A 67 21.91 -12.05 -5.28
CA LYS A 67 22.09 -10.78 -5.97
C LYS A 67 20.80 -10.31 -6.63
N ASP A 68 20.18 -11.17 -7.45
CA ASP A 68 18.98 -10.83 -8.20
C ASP A 68 18.09 -12.07 -8.35
N VAL A 69 16.77 -11.85 -8.35
CA VAL A 69 15.75 -12.88 -8.59
C VAL A 69 14.77 -12.31 -9.61
N ARG A 70 14.73 -12.90 -10.80
CA ARG A 70 13.86 -12.43 -11.89
C ARG A 70 12.68 -13.37 -12.08
N LEU A 71 11.49 -12.79 -12.00
CA LEU A 71 10.21 -13.41 -12.33
C LEU A 71 9.87 -13.09 -13.80
N PRO A 72 9.14 -13.95 -14.52
CA PRO A 72 8.65 -13.63 -15.84
C PRO A 72 7.66 -12.47 -15.77
N GLU A 73 7.71 -11.59 -16.78
CA GLU A 73 6.98 -10.32 -16.81
C GLU A 73 5.45 -10.50 -16.69
N SER A 74 4.91 -11.57 -17.29
CA SER A 74 3.48 -11.90 -17.23
C SER A 74 3.01 -12.13 -15.78
N LEU A 75 3.79 -12.89 -15.01
CA LEU A 75 3.48 -13.18 -13.61
C LEU A 75 3.74 -11.97 -12.71
N GLN A 76 4.80 -11.21 -12.96
CA GLN A 76 5.07 -9.97 -12.23
C GLN A 76 3.90 -8.99 -12.34
N LYS A 77 3.36 -8.82 -13.56
CA LYS A 77 2.18 -7.99 -13.82
C LYS A 77 0.92 -8.53 -13.14
N ALA A 78 0.66 -9.83 -13.25
CA ALA A 78 -0.50 -10.46 -12.62
C ALA A 78 -0.46 -10.32 -11.09
N MET A 79 0.70 -10.59 -10.48
CA MET A 79 0.91 -10.45 -9.04
C MET A 79 0.80 -9.00 -8.57
N ALA A 80 1.30 -8.03 -9.36
CA ALA A 80 1.14 -6.62 -9.06
C ALA A 80 -0.34 -6.21 -9.07
N ALA A 81 -1.09 -6.64 -10.09
CA ALA A 81 -2.52 -6.37 -10.20
C ALA A 81 -3.32 -7.02 -9.05
N GLU A 82 -2.99 -8.26 -8.69
CA GLU A 82 -3.61 -8.95 -7.56
C GLU A 82 -3.28 -8.25 -6.23
N ALA A 83 -2.01 -7.92 -5.99
CA ALA A 83 -1.58 -7.21 -4.79
C ALA A 83 -2.24 -5.83 -4.67
N GLU A 84 -2.42 -5.11 -5.78
CA GLU A 84 -3.15 -3.84 -5.82
C GLU A 84 -4.63 -4.04 -5.48
N ALA A 85 -5.29 -5.05 -6.03
CA ALA A 85 -6.67 -5.38 -5.70
C ALA A 85 -6.84 -5.76 -4.22
N THR A 86 -5.94 -6.57 -3.66
CA THR A 86 -5.94 -6.90 -2.23
C THR A 86 -5.71 -5.66 -1.37
N ARG A 87 -4.77 -4.78 -1.74
CA ARG A 87 -4.53 -3.52 -1.03
C ARG A 87 -5.76 -2.61 -1.06
N ALA A 88 -6.40 -2.45 -2.21
CA ALA A 88 -7.61 -1.64 -2.35
C ALA A 88 -8.78 -2.21 -1.53
N SER A 89 -8.93 -3.53 -1.52
CA SER A 89 -9.94 -4.22 -0.69
C SER A 89 -9.67 -4.01 0.80
N ASN A 90 -8.44 -4.25 1.25
CA ASN A 90 -8.05 -4.08 2.65
C ASN A 90 -8.21 -2.63 3.13
N ALA A 91 -7.86 -1.65 2.28
CA ALA A 91 -8.06 -0.24 2.59
C ALA A 91 -9.54 0.08 2.87
N LYS A 92 -10.47 -0.42 2.03
CA LYS A 92 -11.92 -0.25 2.25
C LYS A 92 -12.37 -0.86 3.57
N VAL A 93 -11.89 -2.06 3.90
CA VAL A 93 -12.22 -2.74 5.17
C VAL A 93 -11.69 -1.95 6.37
N ILE A 94 -10.48 -1.40 6.28
CA ILE A 94 -9.87 -0.58 7.34
C ILE A 94 -10.68 0.70 7.55
N THR A 95 -11.05 1.41 6.47
CA THR A 95 -11.88 2.62 6.55
C THR A 95 -13.23 2.33 7.19
N ALA A 96 -13.95 1.30 6.70
CA ALA A 96 -15.26 0.94 7.24
C ALA A 96 -15.19 0.54 8.74
N ASN A 97 -14.13 -0.17 9.14
CA ASN A 97 -13.92 -0.51 10.55
C ASN A 97 -13.51 0.70 11.39
N GLY A 98 -12.71 1.61 10.85
CA GLY A 98 -12.31 2.86 11.48
C GLY A 98 -13.53 3.73 11.77
N GLU A 99 -14.38 3.91 10.78
CA GLU A 99 -15.66 4.63 10.92
C GLU A 99 -16.54 3.98 11.99
N LYS A 100 -16.75 2.65 11.94
CA LYS A 100 -17.58 1.95 12.94
C LYS A 100 -17.05 2.11 14.36
N LYS A 101 -15.73 2.06 14.56
CA LYS A 101 -15.09 2.28 15.87
C LYS A 101 -15.26 3.73 16.33
N GLY A 102 -15.01 4.69 15.43
CA GLY A 102 -15.22 6.11 15.70
C GLY A 102 -16.68 6.41 16.08
N PHE A 103 -17.64 5.88 15.31
CA PHE A 103 -19.07 6.03 15.61
C PHE A 103 -19.44 5.43 16.96
N LYS A 104 -18.92 4.26 17.33
CA LYS A 104 -19.23 3.66 18.64
C LYS A 104 -18.71 4.49 19.81
N GLY A 105 -17.48 5.01 19.71
CA GLY A 105 -16.91 5.88 20.74
C GLY A 105 -17.71 7.18 20.87
N VAL A 106 -17.86 7.90 19.75
CA VAL A 106 -18.57 9.17 19.71
C VAL A 106 -20.04 9.02 20.08
N LYS A 107 -20.75 7.98 19.60
CA LYS A 107 -22.16 7.76 19.98
C LYS A 107 -22.31 7.50 21.47
N LYS A 108 -21.40 6.75 22.08
CA LYS A 108 -21.50 6.42 23.51
C LYS A 108 -21.35 7.68 24.35
N GLU A 109 -20.28 8.44 24.12
CA GLU A 109 -20.01 9.69 24.83
C GLU A 109 -21.07 10.76 24.55
N ALA A 110 -21.47 10.93 23.28
CA ALA A 110 -22.50 11.90 22.94
C ALA A 110 -23.87 11.53 23.51
N ALA A 111 -24.23 10.24 23.51
CA ALA A 111 -25.50 9.79 24.12
C ALA A 111 -25.53 10.04 25.63
N GLU A 112 -24.39 9.86 26.31
CA GLU A 112 -24.24 10.14 27.74
C GLU A 112 -24.44 11.64 28.03
N ILE A 113 -23.74 12.52 27.30
CA ILE A 113 -23.87 13.99 27.44
C ILE A 113 -25.30 14.46 27.10
N ILE A 114 -25.92 13.91 26.05
CA ILE A 114 -27.28 14.25 25.65
C ILE A 114 -28.31 13.77 26.69
N SER A 115 -28.09 12.60 27.29
CA SER A 115 -28.95 12.05 28.33
C SER A 115 -28.91 12.92 29.60
N GLU A 116 -27.73 13.42 29.96
CA GLU A 116 -27.56 14.33 31.11
C GLU A 116 -28.13 15.72 30.85
N CYS A 117 -28.02 16.24 29.62
CA CYS A 117 -28.52 17.56 29.25
C CYS A 117 -29.29 17.56 27.92
N PRO A 118 -30.62 17.36 27.94
CA PRO A 118 -31.45 17.35 26.73
C PRO A 118 -31.44 18.67 25.94
N VAL A 119 -31.15 19.79 26.60
CA VAL A 119 -31.03 21.13 25.97
C VAL A 119 -29.79 21.23 25.06
N ALA A 120 -28.75 20.42 25.29
CA ALA A 120 -27.53 20.43 24.46
C ALA A 120 -27.82 20.12 22.99
N LEU A 121 -28.84 19.29 22.72
CA LEU A 121 -29.24 18.90 21.37
C LEU A 121 -29.85 20.10 20.61
N GLN A 122 -30.63 20.93 21.29
CA GLN A 122 -31.21 22.15 20.73
C GLN A 122 -30.13 23.19 20.38
N LEU A 123 -29.15 23.39 21.27
CA LEU A 123 -28.02 24.29 21.02
C LEU A 123 -27.16 23.82 19.84
N ARG A 124 -26.96 22.51 19.67
CA ARG A 124 -26.25 21.92 18.52
C ARG A 124 -26.95 22.19 17.19
N HIS A 125 -28.27 22.31 17.16
CA HIS A 125 -29.02 22.62 15.94
C HIS A 125 -28.99 24.11 15.56
N PHE A 126 -28.66 24.99 16.50
CA PHE A 126 -28.69 26.44 16.29
C PHE A 126 -27.76 26.94 15.15
N PRO A 127 -26.51 26.45 15.01
CA PRO A 127 -25.62 26.85 13.91
C PRO A 127 -26.14 26.46 12.52
N VAL A 128 -26.86 25.34 12.42
CA VAL A 128 -27.45 24.91 11.14
C VAL A 128 -28.63 25.82 10.78
N VAL A 129 -29.46 26.17 11.76
CA VAL A 129 -30.58 27.09 11.53
C VAL A 129 -30.07 28.50 11.17
N SER A 130 -28.95 28.95 11.74
CA SER A 130 -28.36 30.25 11.41
C SER A 130 -27.69 30.27 10.02
N SER A 131 -27.02 29.20 9.60
CA SER A 131 -26.46 29.11 8.24
C SER A 131 -27.57 29.07 7.19
N LEU A 132 -28.65 28.31 7.41
CA LEU A 132 -29.81 28.27 6.51
C LEU A 132 -30.49 29.65 6.35
N LYS A 133 -30.63 30.42 7.44
CA LYS A 133 -31.16 31.79 7.36
C LYS A 133 -30.26 32.70 6.53
N THR A 134 -28.95 32.56 6.68
CA THR A 134 -27.97 33.37 5.94
C THR A 134 -28.00 33.02 4.44
N GLU A 135 -28.10 31.74 4.09
CA GLU A 135 -28.27 31.28 2.71
C GLU A 135 -29.58 31.76 2.08
N GLN A 136 -30.71 31.69 2.81
CA GLN A 136 -32.00 32.19 2.32
C GLN A 136 -31.99 33.70 2.09
N GLN A 137 -31.36 34.48 2.97
CA GLN A 137 -31.21 35.93 2.78
C GLN A 137 -30.34 36.26 1.57
N GLN A 138 -29.28 35.48 1.31
CA GLN A 138 -28.46 35.65 0.11
C GLN A 138 -29.23 35.33 -1.17
N GLN A 139 -30.04 34.27 -1.18
CA GLN A 139 -30.89 33.91 -2.32
C GLN A 139 -31.98 34.96 -2.58
N GLN A 140 -32.61 35.51 -1.54
CA GLN A 140 -33.58 36.61 -1.69
C GLN A 140 -32.92 37.88 -2.22
N GLN A 141 -31.71 38.23 -1.74
CA GLN A 141 -30.97 39.38 -2.26
C GLN A 141 -30.53 39.19 -3.71
N GLN A 142 -30.17 37.97 -4.12
CA GLN A 142 -29.86 37.65 -5.52
C GLN A 142 -31.11 37.76 -6.40
N GLY A 143 -32.26 37.23 -5.96
CA GLY A 143 -33.53 37.36 -6.66
C GLY A 143 -34.00 38.81 -6.82
N GLU A 144 -33.90 39.63 -5.77
CA GLU A 144 -34.23 41.06 -5.83
C GLU A 144 -33.27 41.85 -6.73
N GLN A 145 -32.00 41.45 -6.80
CA GLN A 145 -31.03 42.07 -7.72
C GLN A 145 -31.32 41.71 -9.17
N GLU A 146 -31.69 40.47 -9.46
CA GLU A 146 -32.14 40.05 -10.80
C GLU A 146 -33.43 40.76 -11.21
N GLU A 147 -34.41 40.90 -10.29
CA GLU A 147 -35.66 41.60 -10.57
C GLU A 147 -35.45 43.11 -10.81
N LYS A 148 -34.57 43.76 -10.05
CA LYS A 148 -34.17 45.17 -10.30
C LYS A 148 -33.41 45.33 -11.63
N LYS A 149 -32.65 44.31 -12.05
CA LYS A 149 -31.96 44.29 -13.36
C LYS A 149 -32.97 44.17 -14.51
N LEU A 150 -34.01 43.35 -14.35
CA LEU A 150 -35.11 43.19 -15.31
C LEU A 150 -35.98 44.46 -15.41
N ARG A 151 -36.32 45.10 -14.28
CA ARG A 151 -37.11 46.35 -14.27
C ARG A 151 -36.37 47.54 -14.90
N LYS A 152 -35.05 47.63 -14.76
CA LYS A 152 -34.23 48.66 -15.45
C LYS A 152 -34.15 48.46 -16.97
N PHE A 153 -34.39 47.25 -17.46
CA PHE A 153 -34.37 46.92 -18.89
C PHE A 153 -35.74 47.10 -19.55
N SER A 154 -36.82 47.19 -18.78
CA SER A 154 -38.17 47.47 -19.28
C SER A 154 -38.38 48.98 -19.46
N ILE A 155 -38.14 49.48 -20.68
CA ILE A 155 -38.46 50.86 -21.11
C ILE A 155 -40.00 51.07 -21.04
N PRO A 156 -40.52 52.24 -20.60
CA PRO A 156 -41.96 52.46 -20.57
C PRO A 156 -42.53 52.53 -22.00
N PHE A 157 -43.34 51.53 -22.36
CA PHE A 157 -44.27 51.64 -23.48
C PHE A 157 -45.39 52.62 -23.08
N GLY A 158 -45.28 53.88 -23.49
CA GLY A 158 -46.15 54.94 -22.99
C GLY A 158 -46.31 56.15 -23.91
N ARG A 159 -47.02 55.91 -25.01
CA ARG A 159 -47.93 56.78 -25.79
C ARG A 159 -47.45 58.11 -26.42
N SER A 160 -48.02 58.25 -27.63
CA SER A 160 -48.37 59.40 -28.48
C SER A 160 -47.23 60.23 -29.06
#